data_AF-A0A4Z0YCW6-F1
#
_entry.id   AF-A0A4Z0YCW6-F1
#
_cell.length_a   1.000
_cell.length_b   1.000
_cell.length_c   1.000
_cell.angle_alpha   90.00
_cell.angle_beta   90.00
_cell.angle_gamma   90.00
#
_symmetry.space_group_name_H-M   'P 1'
#
loop_
_entity.id
_entity.type
_entity.pdbx_description
1 polymer ?
#
loop_
_entity_poly.entity_id
_entity_poly.type
_entity_poly.pdbx_seq_one_letter_code
_entity_poly.pdbx_strand_id
1 'polypeptide(L)'
;MDSYMGSSYTGSSAGSTAGSSKWSGTPSNYDCKPKTLSDYELKPSTFPNRKRKPTVPPPREEDPKSPREENPKSPREENPNKTKLRWSSAGRDLYDSGKLLWTKLLLKDFQDQIAANPKHFFYHHPDGNVIKEENPAFGEDLKEGLNRRTQVVFLGFRYLLYPVESDSRRFDFATFSTRRIDIRKPQYAHFQPKYQVLDLDRKFKEAEEHWAQCEARYLIENVLSKYELPPTINKVICFGLGNDITRDFETQSQHPAALTIREYLEEKLGNNIRLLAHDPEYTSDTVEVLKRHGFEVDMVGIQGFIDVDENSLVLSIKRCARVKQVLADIARPAVFITVPFHEQDLHWAEIDWIKLQSDPTGPGPLEDLGIVSRRRWDPDTPRTKAMFDEYYDAGPWTDGE
;
A
#
# COMPACT_ATOMS: atom_id res chain seq x y z
N MET A 1 3.25 -57.94 -47.32
CA MET A 1 2.87 -58.45 -45.98
C MET A 1 1.78 -57.56 -45.46
N ASP A 2 0.56 -57.97 -45.81
CA ASP A 2 -0.62 -58.11 -44.94
C ASP A 2 -0.75 -57.14 -43.75
N SER A 3 -1.73 -56.21 -43.68
CA SER A 3 -3.20 -56.30 -43.81
C SER A 3 -3.92 -56.38 -42.44
N TYR A 4 -5.14 -55.83 -42.42
CA TYR A 4 -6.24 -55.96 -41.43
C TYR A 4 -6.24 -55.02 -40.20
N MET A 5 -7.12 -54.00 -40.22
CA MET A 5 -8.52 -53.95 -39.69
C MET A 5 -8.54 -53.48 -38.22
N GLY A 6 -9.30 -52.48 -37.77
CA GLY A 6 -10.63 -52.03 -38.20
C GLY A 6 -11.64 -52.47 -37.13
N SER A 7 -12.18 -51.54 -36.33
CA SER A 7 -13.52 -51.71 -35.77
C SER A 7 -14.14 -50.40 -35.28
N SER A 8 -15.25 -50.08 -35.92
CA SER A 8 -16.30 -49.14 -35.60
C SER A 8 -17.11 -49.57 -34.37
N TYR A 9 -17.60 -48.61 -33.59
CA TYR A 9 -18.86 -48.78 -32.85
C TYR A 9 -19.77 -47.60 -33.10
N THR A 10 -20.89 -47.90 -33.74
CA THR A 10 -22.10 -47.08 -33.84
C THR A 10 -23.05 -47.47 -32.70
N GLY A 11 -23.85 -46.53 -32.22
CA GLY A 11 -24.89 -46.79 -31.23
C GLY A 11 -25.67 -45.53 -30.87
N SER A 12 -26.82 -45.36 -31.52
CA SER A 12 -27.71 -44.20 -31.45
C SER A 12 -28.69 -44.21 -30.27
N SER A 13 -29.14 -42.99 -29.95
CA SER A 13 -30.55 -42.58 -29.70
C SER A 13 -31.07 -42.41 -28.26
N ALA A 14 -32.02 -41.47 -28.20
CA ALA A 14 -33.04 -41.17 -27.18
C ALA A 14 -32.73 -40.05 -26.16
N GLY A 15 -32.97 -38.82 -26.63
CA GLY A 15 -33.92 -37.84 -26.08
C GLY A 15 -34.13 -37.72 -24.57
N SER A 16 -33.94 -36.51 -24.05
CA SER A 16 -34.92 -35.92 -23.13
C SER A 16 -34.91 -34.40 -23.18
N THR A 17 -36.10 -33.87 -23.37
CA THR A 17 -36.54 -32.48 -23.28
C THR A 17 -36.53 -31.99 -21.83
N ALA A 18 -36.12 -30.74 -21.59
CA ALA A 18 -36.84 -29.71 -20.81
C ALA A 18 -35.89 -28.66 -20.23
N GLY A 19 -36.33 -27.40 -20.25
CA GLY A 19 -35.89 -26.40 -19.27
C GLY A 19 -35.14 -25.19 -19.81
N SER A 20 -35.66 -24.49 -20.82
CA SER A 20 -35.25 -23.10 -21.08
C SER A 20 -35.71 -22.24 -19.89
N SER A 21 -34.79 -21.74 -19.08
CA SER A 21 -35.04 -20.59 -18.22
C SER A 21 -34.30 -19.40 -18.80
N LYS A 22 -35.06 -18.51 -19.45
CA LYS A 22 -34.61 -17.18 -19.84
C LYS A 22 -34.31 -16.40 -18.57
N TRP A 23 -33.03 -16.21 -18.26
CA TRP A 23 -32.58 -15.10 -17.43
C TRP A 23 -32.32 -13.91 -18.35
N SER A 24 -33.40 -13.20 -18.68
CA SER A 24 -33.34 -11.86 -19.24
C SER A 24 -33.27 -10.87 -18.08
N GLY A 25 -32.05 -10.55 -17.68
CA GLY A 25 -31.76 -9.52 -16.69
C GLY A 25 -30.39 -8.96 -16.97
N THR A 26 -30.29 -8.02 -17.90
CA THR A 26 -29.12 -7.16 -18.06
C THR A 26 -29.10 -6.18 -16.89
N PRO A 27 -28.09 -6.16 -16.01
CA PRO A 27 -27.79 -4.98 -15.21
C PRO A 27 -26.93 -4.06 -16.07
N SER A 28 -27.58 -3.39 -17.02
CA SER A 28 -27.06 -2.19 -17.66
C SER A 28 -27.54 -1.03 -16.80
N ASN A 29 -26.63 -0.43 -16.01
CA ASN A 29 -26.56 1.00 -15.69
C ASN A 29 -25.57 1.22 -14.53
N TYR A 30 -24.28 1.22 -14.84
CA TYR A 30 -23.35 2.06 -14.09
C TYR A 30 -23.13 3.29 -14.96
N ASP A 31 -23.98 4.29 -14.74
CA ASP A 31 -23.88 5.61 -15.36
C ASP A 31 -22.60 6.26 -14.78
N CYS A 32 -21.57 6.44 -15.61
CA CYS A 32 -20.36 7.20 -15.24
C CYS A 32 -20.66 8.70 -15.19
N LYS A 33 -21.72 9.09 -14.49
CA LYS A 33 -21.99 10.49 -14.17
C LYS A 33 -21.43 10.78 -12.78
N PRO A 34 -20.67 11.88 -12.60
CA PRO A 34 -20.27 12.32 -11.29
C PRO A 34 -21.54 12.62 -10.46
N LYS A 35 -21.61 12.05 -9.25
CA LYS A 35 -22.62 12.48 -8.26
C LYS A 35 -22.34 13.94 -7.90
N THR A 36 -23.36 14.79 -7.92
CA THR A 36 -23.24 16.20 -7.55
C THR A 36 -23.23 16.36 -6.02
N LEU A 37 -22.57 17.41 -5.52
CA LEU A 37 -22.42 17.71 -4.08
C LEU A 37 -23.76 17.79 -3.29
N SER A 38 -24.90 17.96 -3.96
CA SER A 38 -26.24 17.98 -3.36
C SER A 38 -26.67 16.66 -2.72
N ASP A 39 -26.02 15.54 -3.05
CA ASP A 39 -26.45 14.20 -2.61
C ASP A 39 -25.94 13.84 -1.20
N TYR A 40 -25.14 14.71 -0.57
CA TYR A 40 -24.46 14.44 0.71
C TYR A 40 -24.75 15.47 1.82
N GLU A 41 -25.94 16.07 1.88
CA GLU A 41 -26.32 16.88 3.05
C GLU A 41 -26.53 16.01 4.31
N LEU A 42 -25.50 15.97 5.16
CA LEU A 42 -25.57 15.42 6.52
C LEU A 42 -26.35 16.39 7.43
N LYS A 43 -27.45 15.91 8.01
CA LYS A 43 -28.22 16.68 9.01
C LYS A 43 -27.41 16.87 10.31
N PRO A 44 -27.38 18.08 10.89
CA PRO A 44 -26.62 18.34 12.11
C PRO A 44 -27.22 17.61 13.32
N SER A 45 -26.36 16.87 14.00
CA SER A 45 -26.65 16.17 15.26
C SER A 45 -26.58 17.15 16.44
N THR A 46 -27.63 17.18 17.25
CA THR A 46 -27.68 17.93 18.52
C THR A 46 -27.43 16.98 19.68
N PHE A 47 -26.38 17.22 20.46
CA PHE A 47 -26.14 16.51 21.73
C PHE A 47 -26.30 17.46 22.92
N PRO A 48 -26.96 17.02 24.02
CA PRO A 48 -27.22 17.87 25.17
C PRO A 48 -26.02 17.97 26.12
N ASN A 49 -25.79 19.19 26.58
CA ASN A 49 -24.73 19.58 27.51
C ASN A 49 -25.12 19.20 28.95
N ARG A 50 -24.35 18.32 29.62
CA ARG A 50 -24.61 17.92 31.02
C ARG A 50 -23.42 18.28 31.91
N LYS A 51 -23.54 19.42 32.62
CA LYS A 51 -22.58 19.84 33.67
C LYS A 51 -22.74 18.95 34.91
N ARG A 52 -21.64 18.37 35.40
CA ARG A 52 -21.55 17.76 36.76
C ARG A 52 -20.62 18.61 37.63
N LYS A 53 -21.04 18.86 38.88
CA LYS A 53 -20.25 19.54 39.93
C LYS A 53 -19.28 18.55 40.60
N PRO A 54 -18.09 19.01 41.04
CA PRO A 54 -17.14 18.17 41.77
C PRO A 54 -17.50 18.07 43.26
N THR A 55 -17.24 16.91 43.86
CA THR A 55 -17.32 16.64 45.30
C THR A 55 -15.91 16.43 45.84
N VAL A 56 -15.58 17.07 46.96
CA VAL A 56 -14.29 17.02 47.65
C VAL A 56 -14.36 15.98 48.78
N PRO A 57 -13.38 15.06 48.91
CA PRO A 57 -13.32 14.14 50.05
C PRO A 57 -12.59 14.77 51.25
N PRO A 58 -12.89 14.33 52.50
CA PRO A 58 -12.28 14.87 53.70
C PRO A 58 -10.86 14.32 53.96
N PRO A 59 -10.05 15.02 54.77
CA PRO A 59 -8.66 14.65 55.02
C PRO A 59 -8.55 13.50 56.03
N ARG A 60 -7.55 12.64 55.82
CA ARG A 60 -7.14 11.57 56.75
C ARG A 60 -6.00 12.07 57.65
N GLU A 61 -6.11 11.75 58.95
CA GLU A 61 -5.05 11.91 59.94
C GLU A 61 -3.90 10.92 59.70
N GLU A 62 -2.67 11.40 59.83
CA GLU A 62 -1.44 10.60 59.71
C GLU A 62 -0.85 10.30 61.09
N ASP A 63 -0.54 9.02 61.34
CA ASP A 63 0.25 8.56 62.47
C ASP A 63 1.75 8.46 62.10
N PRO A 64 2.69 8.84 62.98
CA PRO A 64 4.11 8.86 62.68
C PRO A 64 4.75 7.46 62.85
N LYS A 65 5.37 6.95 61.78
CA LYS A 65 6.22 5.74 61.84
C LYS A 65 7.69 6.08 61.95
N SER A 66 8.37 5.32 62.83
CA SER A 66 9.80 5.34 63.15
C SER A 66 10.71 4.98 61.95
N PRO A 67 11.99 5.39 61.96
CA PRO A 67 12.91 5.19 60.85
C PRO A 67 13.38 3.73 60.75
N ARG A 68 13.32 3.17 59.54
CA ARG A 68 13.81 1.82 59.22
C ARG A 68 14.98 1.94 58.26
N GLU A 69 16.11 1.35 58.63
CA GLU A 69 17.38 1.33 57.88
C GLU A 69 17.19 0.83 56.44
N GLU A 70 17.75 1.58 55.48
CA GLU A 70 17.67 1.27 54.04
C GLU A 70 18.76 0.27 53.63
N ASN A 71 18.31 -0.90 53.15
CA ASN A 71 19.14 -1.86 52.42
C ASN A 71 19.33 -1.35 50.96
N PRO A 72 20.50 -1.56 50.31
CA PRO A 72 20.75 -1.08 48.96
C PRO A 72 19.85 -1.78 47.96
N LYS A 73 18.96 -1.01 47.34
CA LYS A 73 17.96 -1.49 46.38
C LYS A 73 18.68 -2.05 45.14
N SER A 74 18.30 -3.27 44.75
CA SER A 74 18.54 -3.82 43.41
C SER A 74 18.08 -2.83 42.34
N PRO A 75 18.60 -2.92 41.08
CA PRO A 75 18.18 -2.04 40.00
C PRO A 75 16.65 -2.03 39.93
N ARG A 76 16.06 -0.88 40.28
CA ARG A 76 14.61 -0.69 40.27
C ARG A 76 14.15 -1.01 38.86
N GLU A 77 13.31 -2.03 38.70
CA GLU A 77 12.58 -2.28 37.47
C GLU A 77 11.94 -0.94 37.04
N GLU A 78 12.44 -0.39 35.93
CA GLU A 78 11.94 0.86 35.41
C GLU A 78 10.47 0.69 35.03
N ASN A 79 9.66 1.69 35.38
CA ASN A 79 8.24 1.69 35.07
C ASN A 79 8.05 1.56 33.54
N PRO A 80 7.41 0.49 33.04
CA PRO A 80 7.25 0.27 31.60
C PRO A 80 6.57 1.44 30.88
N ASN A 81 5.74 2.22 31.58
CA ASN A 81 5.11 3.42 31.03
C ASN A 81 6.10 4.58 30.79
N LYS A 82 7.17 4.70 31.58
CA LYS A 82 8.26 5.66 31.33
C LYS A 82 9.15 5.22 30.18
N THR A 83 9.39 3.91 30.08
CA THR A 83 10.10 3.32 28.94
C THR A 83 9.31 3.65 27.67
N LYS A 84 8.00 3.33 27.59
CA LYS A 84 7.10 3.70 26.46
C LYS A 84 7.15 5.18 26.05
N LEU A 85 7.30 6.11 26.99
CA LEU A 85 7.40 7.55 26.74
C LEU A 85 8.72 7.98 26.06
N ARG A 86 9.79 7.21 26.23
CA ARG A 86 11.12 7.52 25.67
C ARG A 86 11.28 7.10 24.20
N TRP A 87 10.52 6.10 23.76
CA TRP A 87 10.62 5.54 22.40
C TRP A 87 9.96 6.41 21.33
N SER A 88 9.11 7.39 21.71
CA SER A 88 8.59 8.38 20.77
C SER A 88 9.56 9.53 20.49
N SER A 89 10.52 9.83 21.39
CA SER A 89 11.48 10.92 21.14
C SER A 89 12.61 10.45 20.24
N ALA A 90 13.26 9.31 20.49
CA ALA A 90 14.44 8.91 19.70
C ALA A 90 14.14 8.68 18.21
N GLY A 91 13.03 8.01 17.87
CA GLY A 91 12.60 7.82 16.47
C GLY A 91 12.21 9.15 15.80
N ARG A 92 11.60 10.05 16.57
CA ARG A 92 11.26 11.40 16.11
C ARG A 92 12.50 12.26 15.91
N ASP A 93 13.41 12.29 16.88
CA ASP A 93 14.68 13.03 16.87
C ASP A 93 15.54 12.60 15.68
N LEU A 94 15.62 11.30 15.42
CA LEU A 94 16.30 10.73 14.25
C LEU A 94 15.66 11.21 12.93
N TYR A 95 14.33 11.24 12.85
CA TYR A 95 13.64 11.74 11.67
C TYR A 95 13.81 13.26 11.52
N ASP A 96 13.68 14.02 12.60
CA ASP A 96 13.81 15.48 12.60
C ASP A 96 15.26 15.93 12.35
N SER A 97 16.25 15.09 12.65
CA SER A 97 17.66 15.33 12.30
C SER A 97 17.95 15.20 10.79
N GLY A 98 16.95 14.90 9.96
CA GLY A 98 17.10 14.69 8.52
C GLY A 98 17.66 13.32 8.14
N LYS A 99 17.77 12.35 9.08
CA LYS A 99 18.26 11.00 8.75
C LYS A 99 17.27 10.29 7.84
N LEU A 100 17.69 9.91 6.64
CA LEU A 100 16.85 9.14 5.71
C LEU A 100 16.48 7.78 6.32
N LEU A 101 15.20 7.41 6.20
CA LEU A 101 14.70 6.09 6.59
C LEU A 101 14.99 5.06 5.50
N TRP A 102 14.89 5.48 4.25
CA TRP A 102 15.26 4.64 3.11
C TRP A 102 16.39 5.27 2.31
N THR A 103 17.24 4.43 1.74
CA THR A 103 18.24 4.84 0.75
C THR A 103 18.20 3.83 -0.40
N LYS A 104 18.57 4.24 -1.61
CA LYS A 104 18.67 3.31 -2.74
C LYS A 104 19.63 2.15 -2.45
N LEU A 105 20.72 2.42 -1.72
CA LEU A 105 21.67 1.40 -1.30
C LEU A 105 21.02 0.36 -0.38
N LEU A 106 20.25 0.80 0.61
CA LEU A 106 19.52 -0.07 1.53
C LEU A 106 18.50 -0.94 0.79
N LEU A 107 17.72 -0.34 -0.12
CA LEU A 107 16.72 -1.07 -0.90
C LEU A 107 17.38 -2.10 -1.82
N LYS A 108 18.50 -1.74 -2.46
CA LYS A 108 19.26 -2.64 -3.33
C LYS A 108 19.87 -3.81 -2.54
N ASP A 109 20.53 -3.53 -1.42
CA ASP A 109 21.07 -4.57 -0.54
C ASP A 109 19.98 -5.56 -0.13
N PHE A 110 18.81 -5.06 0.26
CA PHE A 110 17.71 -5.93 0.66
C PHE A 110 17.12 -6.72 -0.52
N GLN A 111 17.06 -6.12 -1.71
CA GLN A 111 16.65 -6.82 -2.91
C GLN A 111 17.63 -7.96 -3.28
N ASP A 112 18.94 -7.70 -3.19
CA ASP A 112 19.97 -8.71 -3.41
C ASP A 112 19.85 -9.86 -2.40
N GLN A 113 19.54 -9.54 -1.14
CA GLN A 113 19.23 -10.56 -0.13
C GLN A 113 17.97 -11.37 -0.50
N ILE A 114 16.87 -10.75 -0.96
CA ILE A 114 15.68 -11.49 -1.39
C ILE A 114 16.01 -12.44 -2.55
N ALA A 115 16.78 -11.97 -3.53
CA ALA A 115 17.20 -12.77 -4.68
C ALA A 115 18.09 -13.96 -4.26
N ALA A 116 18.95 -13.77 -3.27
CA ALA A 116 19.81 -14.83 -2.73
C ALA A 116 19.06 -15.86 -1.85
N ASN A 117 17.84 -15.54 -1.41
CA ASN A 117 17.00 -16.35 -0.52
C ASN A 117 17.79 -16.94 0.69
N PRO A 118 18.52 -16.12 1.47
CA PRO A 118 19.34 -16.60 2.57
C PRO A 118 18.48 -17.10 3.73
N LYS A 119 19.07 -17.86 4.65
CA LYS A 119 18.39 -18.28 5.89
C LYS A 119 17.97 -17.10 6.78
N HIS A 120 18.72 -16.02 6.72
CA HIS A 120 18.46 -14.83 7.52
C HIS A 120 18.61 -13.59 6.66
N PHE A 121 17.73 -12.63 6.89
CA PHE A 121 17.85 -11.28 6.40
C PHE A 121 18.59 -10.40 7.42
N PHE A 122 19.33 -9.43 6.92
CA PHE A 122 20.03 -8.41 7.69
C PHE A 122 19.44 -7.04 7.35
N TYR A 123 18.92 -6.35 8.36
CA TYR A 123 18.25 -5.06 8.25
C TYR A 123 19.16 -4.00 8.84
N HIS A 124 19.53 -3.00 8.04
CA HIS A 124 20.27 -1.85 8.52
C HIS A 124 19.29 -0.77 8.95
N HIS A 125 19.20 -0.54 10.26
CA HIS A 125 18.33 0.47 10.82
C HIS A 125 18.97 1.87 10.66
N PRO A 126 18.14 2.92 10.60
CA PRO A 126 18.65 4.29 10.49
C PRO A 126 19.54 4.74 11.66
N ASP A 127 19.38 4.12 12.84
CA ASP A 127 20.22 4.35 14.02
C ASP A 127 21.60 3.66 13.95
N GLY A 128 21.87 2.91 12.88
CA GLY A 128 23.12 2.19 12.63
C GLY A 128 23.12 0.75 13.15
N ASN A 129 22.07 0.31 13.84
CA ASN A 129 21.96 -1.07 14.28
C ASN A 129 21.69 -2.02 13.11
N VAL A 130 22.19 -3.26 13.22
CA VAL A 130 21.88 -4.33 12.27
C VAL A 130 21.03 -5.37 12.96
N ILE A 131 19.81 -5.57 12.46
CA ILE A 131 18.91 -6.62 12.93
C ILE A 131 19.02 -7.83 12.04
N LYS A 132 19.02 -9.01 12.65
CA LYS A 132 18.96 -10.30 11.95
C LYS A 132 17.58 -10.91 12.15
N GLU A 133 16.85 -11.16 11.06
CA GLU A 133 15.57 -11.87 11.08
C GLU A 133 15.68 -13.18 10.30
N GLU A 134 14.96 -14.21 10.75
CA GLU A 134 14.81 -15.43 9.97
C GLU A 134 14.01 -15.14 8.70
N ASN A 135 14.50 -15.59 7.55
CA ASN A 135 13.76 -15.46 6.30
C ASN A 135 12.57 -16.42 6.34
N PRO A 136 11.33 -15.91 6.32
CA PRO A 136 10.17 -16.74 6.57
C PRO A 136 9.84 -17.67 5.38
N ALA A 137 10.48 -17.48 4.23
CA ALA A 137 10.39 -18.35 3.04
C ALA A 137 11.69 -19.15 2.79
N PHE A 138 12.63 -19.20 3.74
CA PHE A 138 13.87 -19.94 3.54
C PHE A 138 13.63 -21.44 3.31
N GLY A 139 14.36 -22.01 2.35
CA GLY A 139 14.25 -23.43 1.99
C GLY A 139 13.03 -23.76 1.13
N GLU A 140 12.18 -22.78 0.81
CA GLU A 140 11.15 -22.92 -0.21
C GLU A 140 11.82 -22.67 -1.58
N ASP A 141 11.98 -23.71 -2.39
CA ASP A 141 12.73 -23.66 -3.65
C ASP A 141 11.99 -22.81 -4.70
N LEU A 142 12.63 -21.76 -5.21
CA LEU A 142 12.05 -20.84 -6.19
C LEU A 142 11.83 -21.49 -7.57
N LYS A 143 12.43 -22.67 -7.81
CA LYS A 143 12.54 -23.25 -9.16
C LYS A 143 11.39 -24.14 -9.60
N GLU A 144 10.53 -24.62 -8.70
CA GLU A 144 9.45 -25.55 -9.04
C GLU A 144 8.08 -25.10 -8.53
N GLY A 145 7.54 -24.04 -9.14
CA GLY A 145 6.11 -23.70 -9.02
C GLY A 145 5.58 -23.55 -7.59
N LEU A 146 6.46 -23.23 -6.63
CA LEU A 146 6.16 -23.20 -5.21
C LEU A 146 5.42 -21.93 -4.81
N ASN A 147 4.54 -22.14 -3.85
CA ASN A 147 3.37 -21.31 -3.59
C ASN A 147 3.67 -20.13 -2.69
N ARG A 148 4.93 -19.77 -2.42
CA ARG A 148 5.23 -18.86 -1.34
C ARG A 148 6.42 -17.97 -1.67
N ARG A 149 6.33 -16.71 -1.27
CA ARG A 149 7.40 -15.71 -1.45
C ARG A 149 7.52 -14.82 -0.22
N THR A 150 8.71 -14.25 -0.06
CA THR A 150 8.94 -13.16 0.88
C THR A 150 8.30 -11.89 0.33
N GLN A 151 7.37 -11.31 1.10
CA GLN A 151 6.82 -9.99 0.83
C GLN A 151 7.45 -8.97 1.77
N VAL A 152 7.82 -7.83 1.20
CA VAL A 152 8.37 -6.69 1.91
C VAL A 152 7.21 -5.77 2.29
N VAL A 153 7.17 -5.35 3.54
CA VAL A 153 6.20 -4.39 4.07
C VAL A 153 6.98 -3.16 4.50
N PHE A 154 6.75 -2.03 3.84
CA PHE A 154 7.40 -0.77 4.17
C PHE A 154 6.80 -0.19 5.45
N LEU A 155 7.66 0.07 6.44
CA LEU A 155 7.28 0.62 7.73
C LEU A 155 7.63 2.12 7.71
N GLY A 156 6.65 2.96 7.43
CA GLY A 156 6.90 4.40 7.39
C GLY A 156 6.91 5.07 8.76
N PHE A 157 7.01 6.41 8.74
CA PHE A 157 7.28 7.27 9.90
C PHE A 157 6.48 6.92 11.16
N ARG A 158 5.20 6.53 11.01
CA ARG A 158 4.35 6.05 12.11
C ARG A 158 4.98 4.98 12.99
N TYR A 159 5.67 4.01 12.40
CA TYR A 159 6.27 2.88 13.12
C TYR A 159 7.51 3.29 13.93
N LEU A 160 8.13 4.42 13.58
CA LEU A 160 9.19 5.02 14.39
C LEU A 160 8.65 5.69 15.64
N LEU A 161 7.43 6.25 15.57
CA LEU A 161 6.79 6.93 16.69
C LEU A 161 6.10 5.95 17.63
N TYR A 162 5.51 4.89 17.07
CA TYR A 162 4.69 3.92 17.78
C TYR A 162 5.15 2.49 17.44
N PRO A 163 6.25 2.02 18.06
CA PRO A 163 6.65 0.63 17.89
C PRO A 163 5.52 -0.29 18.33
N VAL A 164 5.11 -1.18 17.43
CA VAL A 164 4.03 -2.14 17.70
C VAL A 164 4.64 -3.34 18.42
N GLU A 165 4.27 -3.56 19.68
CA GLU A 165 4.71 -4.72 20.50
C GLU A 165 4.03 -6.05 20.08
N SER A 166 3.45 -6.14 18.87
CA SER A 166 2.74 -7.34 18.43
C SER A 166 3.69 -8.34 17.80
N ASP A 167 3.75 -9.54 18.37
CA ASP A 167 4.79 -10.56 18.19
C ASP A 167 6.13 -10.16 18.79
N SER A 168 6.89 -11.14 19.25
CA SER A 168 8.26 -11.06 19.81
C SER A 168 9.33 -10.37 18.95
N ARG A 169 8.93 -9.68 17.86
CA ARG A 169 9.76 -8.93 16.93
C ARG A 169 9.77 -7.46 17.34
N ARG A 170 10.94 -6.98 17.79
CA ARG A 170 11.16 -5.54 17.99
C ARG A 170 11.30 -4.87 16.62
N PHE A 171 10.28 -4.13 16.22
CA PHE A 171 10.30 -3.28 15.01
C PHE A 171 10.87 -1.87 15.30
N ASP A 172 11.58 -1.70 16.41
CA ASP A 172 12.17 -0.42 16.80
C ASP A 172 13.11 0.07 15.69
N PHE A 173 12.83 1.23 15.10
CA PHE A 173 13.58 1.82 13.98
C PHE A 173 13.57 1.00 12.66
N ALA A 174 12.76 -0.06 12.56
CA ALA A 174 12.66 -0.84 11.34
C ALA A 174 11.95 -0.02 10.25
N THR A 175 12.54 0.01 9.05
CA THR A 175 12.03 0.77 7.89
C THR A 175 11.30 -0.14 6.89
N PHE A 176 11.46 -1.45 7.06
CA PHE A 176 10.68 -2.49 6.41
C PHE A 176 10.62 -3.73 7.32
N SER A 177 9.62 -4.57 7.09
CA SER A 177 9.53 -5.91 7.66
C SER A 177 9.28 -6.93 6.54
N THR A 178 9.50 -8.20 6.84
CA THR A 178 9.15 -9.27 5.91
C THR A 178 8.02 -10.12 6.45
N ARG A 179 7.22 -10.64 5.53
CA ARG A 179 6.25 -11.69 5.84
C ARG A 179 6.23 -12.72 4.73
N ARG A 180 5.93 -13.95 5.12
CA ARG A 180 5.62 -15.02 4.17
C ARG A 180 4.22 -14.79 3.61
N ILE A 181 4.08 -14.83 2.30
CA ILE A 181 2.78 -14.88 1.64
C ILE A 181 2.66 -16.17 0.84
N ASP A 182 1.47 -16.77 0.85
CA ASP A 182 1.14 -17.91 0.02
C ASP A 182 0.41 -17.43 -1.25
N ILE A 183 1.03 -17.63 -2.40
CA ILE A 183 0.58 -17.27 -3.74
C ILE A 183 -0.64 -18.10 -4.16
N ARG A 184 -0.78 -19.37 -3.71
CA ARG A 184 -1.95 -20.21 -4.03
C ARG A 184 -3.04 -20.16 -2.96
N LYS A 185 -2.68 -19.83 -1.73
CA LYS A 185 -3.62 -19.42 -0.70
C LYS A 185 -3.41 -17.94 -0.46
N PRO A 186 -3.82 -17.05 -1.39
CA PRO A 186 -3.91 -15.66 -1.01
C PRO A 186 -4.72 -15.69 0.27
N GLN A 187 -4.16 -15.11 1.33
CA GLN A 187 -4.77 -15.07 2.66
C GLN A 187 -6.21 -14.51 2.65
N TYR A 188 -6.68 -14.10 1.48
CA TYR A 188 -8.06 -13.92 1.14
C TYR A 188 -8.39 -14.64 -0.18
N ALA A 189 -9.26 -15.66 -0.12
CA ALA A 189 -9.71 -16.46 -1.26
C ALA A 189 -10.27 -15.63 -2.43
N HIS A 190 -10.62 -14.36 -2.20
CA HIS A 190 -11.10 -13.43 -3.21
C HIS A 190 -10.02 -12.85 -4.14
N PHE A 191 -8.73 -13.13 -3.91
CA PHE A 191 -7.65 -12.75 -4.84
C PHE A 191 -7.31 -13.84 -5.87
N GLN A 192 -7.97 -14.99 -5.82
CA GLN A 192 -7.81 -16.00 -6.87
C GLN A 192 -8.45 -15.51 -8.16
N PRO A 193 -7.79 -15.66 -9.33
CA PRO A 193 -8.39 -15.33 -10.60
C PRO A 193 -9.70 -16.11 -10.78
N LYS A 194 -10.79 -15.37 -10.95
CA LYS A 194 -12.09 -15.95 -11.32
C LYS A 194 -12.09 -16.49 -12.76
N TYR A 195 -11.17 -16.01 -13.57
CA TYR A 195 -11.08 -16.22 -15.00
C TYR A 195 -9.69 -16.76 -15.37
N GLN A 196 -9.62 -17.52 -16.47
CA GLN A 196 -8.34 -17.93 -17.05
C GLN A 196 -7.65 -16.73 -17.73
N VAL A 197 -6.34 -16.81 -17.94
CA VAL A 197 -5.53 -15.76 -18.58
C VAL A 197 -6.15 -15.19 -19.87
N LEU A 198 -6.70 -16.03 -20.75
CA LEU A 198 -7.35 -15.56 -21.99
C LEU A 198 -8.61 -14.73 -21.74
N ASP A 199 -9.39 -15.11 -20.73
CA ASP A 199 -10.57 -14.36 -20.33
C ASP A 199 -10.19 -13.06 -19.63
N LEU A 200 -9.12 -13.06 -18.83
CA LEU A 200 -8.57 -11.85 -18.21
C LEU A 200 -8.04 -10.86 -19.26
N ASP A 201 -7.35 -11.34 -20.31
CA ASP A 201 -6.89 -10.54 -21.45
C ASP A 201 -8.07 -9.87 -22.18
N ARG A 202 -9.14 -10.63 -22.46
CA ARG A 202 -10.38 -10.07 -23.01
C ARG A 202 -10.99 -9.01 -22.09
N LYS A 203 -11.06 -9.27 -20.78
CA LYS A 203 -11.58 -8.32 -19.79
C LYS A 203 -10.74 -7.04 -19.73
N PHE A 204 -9.42 -7.17 -19.87
CA PHE A 204 -8.52 -6.02 -19.94
C PHE A 204 -8.83 -5.15 -21.15
N LYS A 205 -8.99 -5.76 -22.33
CA LYS A 205 -9.38 -5.03 -23.56
C LYS A 205 -10.74 -4.33 -23.43
N GLU A 206 -11.74 -5.01 -22.87
CA GLU A 206 -13.06 -4.40 -22.59
C GLU A 206 -12.92 -3.15 -21.70
N ALA A 207 -12.00 -3.17 -20.73
CA ALA A 207 -11.76 -2.03 -19.86
C ALA A 207 -10.94 -0.92 -20.51
N GLU A 208 -9.99 -1.24 -21.40
CA GLU A 208 -9.34 -0.24 -22.25
C GLU A 208 -10.37 0.48 -23.13
N GLU A 209 -11.26 -0.27 -23.78
CA GLU A 209 -12.35 0.28 -24.61
C GLU A 209 -13.29 1.18 -23.79
N HIS A 210 -13.62 0.76 -22.56
CA HIS A 210 -14.45 1.57 -21.67
C HIS A 210 -13.72 2.83 -21.21
N TRP A 211 -12.47 2.71 -20.76
CA TRP A 211 -11.62 3.83 -20.35
C TRP A 211 -11.45 4.85 -21.48
N ALA A 212 -11.33 4.40 -22.72
CA ALA A 212 -11.25 5.26 -23.89
C ALA A 212 -12.46 6.20 -24.04
N GLN A 213 -13.61 5.84 -23.46
CA GLN A 213 -14.84 6.63 -23.48
C GLN A 213 -15.03 7.45 -22.19
N CYS A 214 -14.20 7.24 -21.16
CA CYS A 214 -14.31 7.95 -19.89
C CYS A 214 -13.76 9.38 -19.98
N GLU A 215 -14.48 10.35 -19.40
CA GLU A 215 -14.02 11.75 -19.30
C GLU A 215 -12.67 11.87 -18.57
N ALA A 216 -12.42 10.99 -17.59
CA ALA A 216 -11.17 10.92 -16.85
C ALA A 216 -9.93 10.76 -17.74
N ARG A 217 -10.05 10.09 -18.89
CA ARG A 217 -8.97 9.99 -19.89
C ARG A 217 -8.55 11.38 -20.37
N TYR A 218 -9.52 12.15 -20.86
CA TYR A 218 -9.28 13.50 -21.37
C TYR A 218 -8.78 14.44 -20.28
N LEU A 219 -9.23 14.27 -19.04
CA LEU A 219 -8.75 15.05 -17.90
C LEU A 219 -7.25 14.83 -17.66
N ILE A 220 -6.76 13.59 -17.73
CA ILE A 220 -5.33 13.29 -17.55
C ILE A 220 -4.50 13.94 -18.67
N GLU A 221 -4.89 13.76 -19.93
CA GLU A 221 -4.19 14.35 -21.08
C GLU A 221 -4.19 15.89 -21.00
N ASN A 222 -5.33 16.50 -20.63
CA ASN A 222 -5.46 17.95 -20.46
C ASN A 222 -4.67 18.49 -19.27
N VAL A 223 -4.51 17.72 -18.20
CA VAL A 223 -3.64 18.12 -17.08
C VAL A 223 -2.19 18.07 -17.53
N LEU A 224 -1.75 16.98 -18.15
CA LEU A 224 -0.37 16.83 -18.63
C LEU A 224 0.00 17.82 -19.75
N SER A 225 -0.96 18.30 -20.53
CA SER A 225 -0.74 19.29 -21.58
C SER A 225 -0.39 20.68 -21.05
N LYS A 226 -0.83 21.01 -19.83
CA LYS A 226 -0.59 22.31 -19.18
C LYS A 226 0.84 22.47 -18.66
N TYR A 227 1.61 21.39 -18.58
CA TYR A 227 2.98 21.42 -18.08
C TYR A 227 3.99 21.22 -19.22
N GLU A 228 5.11 21.93 -19.12
CA GLU A 228 6.32 21.64 -19.87
C GLU A 228 6.98 20.41 -19.26
N LEU A 229 6.85 19.26 -19.92
CA LEU A 229 7.37 18.00 -19.42
C LEU A 229 8.84 17.84 -19.84
N PRO A 230 9.75 17.43 -18.93
CA PRO A 230 11.14 17.18 -19.29
C PRO A 230 11.25 16.14 -20.43
N PRO A 231 11.97 16.43 -21.52
CA PRO A 231 12.15 15.48 -22.63
C PRO A 231 12.97 14.25 -22.25
N THR A 232 13.56 14.27 -21.05
CA THR A 232 14.34 13.15 -20.52
C THR A 232 13.48 12.06 -19.91
N ILE A 233 12.17 12.30 -19.68
CA ILE A 233 11.26 11.27 -19.18
C ILE A 233 11.29 10.08 -20.14
N ASN A 234 11.58 8.89 -19.61
CA ASN A 234 11.70 7.67 -20.39
C ASN A 234 10.95 6.47 -19.79
N LYS A 235 10.26 6.68 -18.66
CA LYS A 235 9.54 5.63 -17.96
C LYS A 235 8.38 6.16 -17.12
N VAL A 236 7.31 5.39 -17.12
CA VAL A 236 6.19 5.49 -16.17
C VAL A 236 6.32 4.34 -15.19
N ILE A 237 6.37 4.65 -13.89
CA ILE A 237 6.47 3.65 -12.82
C ILE A 237 5.19 3.72 -11.99
N CYS A 238 4.43 2.64 -12.02
CA CYS A 238 3.15 2.52 -11.35
C CYS A 238 3.30 1.74 -10.06
N PHE A 239 2.82 2.31 -8.95
CA PHE A 239 2.74 1.63 -7.66
C PHE A 239 1.29 1.44 -7.25
N GLY A 240 0.93 0.19 -6.98
CA GLY A 240 -0.31 -0.08 -6.26
C GLY A 240 -1.58 0.00 -7.12
N LEU A 241 -1.50 -0.34 -8.41
CA LEU A 241 -2.66 -0.26 -9.32
C LEU A 241 -3.76 -1.31 -9.01
N GLY A 242 -3.53 -2.20 -8.04
CA GLY A 242 -4.44 -3.24 -7.60
C GLY A 242 -4.45 -4.45 -8.52
N ASN A 243 -5.04 -5.55 -8.03
CA ASN A 243 -5.25 -6.76 -8.83
C ASN A 243 -6.70 -6.86 -9.35
N ASP A 244 -7.29 -5.72 -9.70
CA ASP A 244 -8.71 -5.62 -10.06
C ASP A 244 -9.05 -6.36 -11.36
N ILE A 245 -8.01 -6.69 -12.16
CA ILE A 245 -8.08 -7.53 -13.35
C ILE A 245 -8.73 -8.89 -13.04
N THR A 246 -8.48 -9.44 -11.86
CA THR A 246 -8.84 -10.82 -11.49
C THR A 246 -10.18 -10.99 -10.77
N ARG A 247 -10.81 -9.90 -10.32
CA ARG A 247 -11.99 -9.94 -9.43
C ARG A 247 -13.28 -9.76 -10.23
N ASP A 248 -13.61 -8.50 -10.46
CA ASP A 248 -14.67 -8.02 -11.32
C ASP A 248 -14.01 -6.79 -11.93
N PHE A 249 -13.60 -6.86 -13.19
CA PHE A 249 -12.85 -5.78 -13.84
C PHE A 249 -13.74 -4.53 -13.81
N GLU A 250 -13.62 -3.74 -12.74
CA GLU A 250 -14.37 -2.53 -12.59
C GLU A 250 -13.81 -1.55 -13.61
N THR A 251 -14.69 -0.73 -14.15
CA THR A 251 -14.36 0.39 -15.04
C THR A 251 -13.36 1.39 -14.44
N GLN A 252 -12.94 1.15 -13.19
CA GLN A 252 -11.99 1.90 -12.39
C GLN A 252 -10.58 1.28 -12.34
N SER A 253 -10.28 0.23 -13.14
CA SER A 253 -8.91 -0.28 -13.25
C SER A 253 -7.96 0.85 -13.63
N GLN A 254 -6.86 0.98 -12.90
CA GLN A 254 -5.90 2.07 -13.10
C GLN A 254 -4.89 1.77 -14.22
N HIS A 255 -4.88 0.53 -14.74
CA HIS A 255 -3.93 0.11 -15.79
C HIS A 255 -4.20 0.78 -17.14
N PRO A 256 -5.45 0.89 -17.65
CA PRO A 256 -5.74 1.69 -18.83
C PRO A 256 -5.31 3.16 -18.71
N ALA A 257 -5.45 3.77 -17.54
CA ALA A 257 -4.96 5.13 -17.31
C ALA A 257 -3.44 5.23 -17.46
N ALA A 258 -2.69 4.24 -16.96
CA ALA A 258 -1.24 4.18 -17.12
C ALA A 258 -0.81 4.01 -18.60
N LEU A 259 -1.58 3.24 -19.39
CA LEU A 259 -1.37 3.12 -20.84
C LEU A 259 -1.57 4.45 -21.55
N THR A 260 -2.67 5.17 -21.25
CA THR A 260 -2.92 6.52 -21.80
C THR A 260 -1.77 7.47 -21.46
N ILE A 261 -1.29 7.46 -20.21
CA ILE A 261 -0.16 8.31 -19.80
C ILE A 261 1.09 7.97 -20.63
N ARG A 262 1.43 6.69 -20.78
CA ARG A 262 2.56 6.26 -21.61
C ARG A 262 2.42 6.77 -23.05
N GLU A 263 1.29 6.51 -23.69
CA GLU A 263 1.03 6.89 -25.09
C GLU A 263 1.10 8.41 -25.29
N TYR A 264 0.49 9.17 -24.39
CA TYR A 264 0.56 10.62 -24.40
C TYR A 264 2.00 11.14 -24.30
N LEU A 265 2.81 10.55 -23.41
CA LEU A 265 4.21 10.92 -23.26
C LEU A 265 5.03 10.55 -24.50
N GLU A 266 4.82 9.38 -25.10
CA GLU A 266 5.51 8.95 -26.32
C GLU A 266 5.22 9.93 -27.49
N GLU A 267 3.96 10.33 -27.65
CA GLU A 267 3.58 11.32 -28.67
C GLU A 267 4.19 12.70 -28.39
N LYS A 268 4.09 13.18 -27.15
CA LYS A 268 4.54 14.53 -26.76
C LYS A 268 6.07 14.67 -26.76
N LEU A 269 6.79 13.64 -26.34
CA LEU A 269 8.25 13.68 -26.16
C LEU A 269 9.03 13.07 -27.32
N GLY A 270 8.38 12.27 -28.17
CA GLY A 270 8.99 11.66 -29.35
C GLY A 270 10.02 10.57 -29.04
N ASN A 271 9.99 10.00 -27.83
CA ASN A 271 10.84 8.89 -27.39
C ASN A 271 9.99 7.72 -26.89
N ASN A 272 10.60 6.53 -26.80
CA ASN A 272 9.92 5.36 -26.24
C ASN A 272 9.85 5.47 -24.71
N ILE A 273 8.66 5.21 -24.15
CA ILE A 273 8.41 5.28 -22.71
C ILE A 273 8.16 3.87 -22.18
N ARG A 274 9.04 3.42 -21.29
CA ARG A 274 8.86 2.16 -20.57
C ARG A 274 7.69 2.27 -19.59
N LEU A 275 6.93 1.18 -19.41
CA LEU A 275 5.78 1.16 -18.52
C LEU A 275 5.96 0.07 -17.47
N LEU A 276 6.39 0.46 -16.28
CA LEU A 276 6.66 -0.46 -15.17
C LEU A 276 5.47 -0.47 -14.22
N ALA A 277 5.08 -1.65 -13.74
CA ALA A 277 4.04 -1.78 -12.72
C ALA A 277 4.49 -2.67 -11.56
N HIS A 278 4.27 -2.17 -10.35
CA HIS A 278 4.61 -2.83 -9.10
C HIS A 278 3.40 -2.86 -8.18
N ASP A 279 2.85 -4.05 -7.98
CA ASP A 279 1.81 -4.28 -6.98
C ASP A 279 2.05 -5.60 -6.23
N PRO A 280 2.13 -5.59 -4.89
CA PRO A 280 2.24 -6.80 -4.09
C PRO A 280 1.07 -7.79 -4.26
N GLU A 281 -0.08 -7.34 -4.75
CA GLU A 281 -1.30 -8.13 -4.96
C GLU A 281 -1.35 -8.82 -6.33
N TYR A 282 -0.41 -8.56 -7.24
CA TYR A 282 -0.37 -9.23 -8.55
C TYR A 282 -0.15 -10.74 -8.42
N THR A 283 -0.93 -11.51 -9.18
CA THR A 283 -0.76 -12.95 -9.39
C THR A 283 0.02 -13.23 -10.66
N SER A 284 0.43 -14.48 -10.88
CA SER A 284 1.07 -14.92 -12.14
C SER A 284 0.22 -14.59 -13.36
N ASP A 285 -1.09 -14.78 -13.24
CA ASP A 285 -2.04 -14.59 -14.34
C ASP A 285 -2.20 -13.11 -14.68
N THR A 286 -2.22 -12.24 -13.65
CA THR A 286 -2.20 -10.79 -13.83
C THR A 286 -0.92 -10.33 -14.50
N VAL A 287 0.24 -10.83 -14.04
CA VAL A 287 1.54 -10.50 -14.62
C VAL A 287 1.57 -10.88 -16.10
N GLU A 288 1.08 -12.07 -16.45
CA GLU A 288 1.01 -12.55 -17.83
C GLU A 288 0.14 -11.66 -18.70
N VAL A 289 -1.05 -11.26 -18.23
CA VAL A 289 -1.93 -10.33 -18.95
C VAL A 289 -1.25 -8.97 -19.11
N LEU A 290 -0.75 -8.36 -18.04
CA LEU A 290 -0.11 -7.05 -18.09
C LEU A 290 1.07 -7.01 -19.07
N LYS A 291 1.89 -8.06 -19.12
CA LYS A 291 2.99 -8.18 -20.09
C LYS A 291 2.51 -8.16 -21.54
N ARG A 292 1.36 -8.77 -21.85
CA ARG A 292 0.77 -8.72 -23.21
C ARG A 292 0.35 -7.33 -23.63
N HIS A 293 0.02 -6.48 -22.67
CA HIS A 293 -0.35 -5.07 -22.88
C HIS A 293 0.86 -4.11 -22.74
N GLY A 294 2.09 -4.64 -22.72
CA GLY A 294 3.31 -3.85 -22.75
C GLY A 294 3.78 -3.31 -21.39
N PHE A 295 3.29 -3.88 -20.29
CA PHE A 295 3.84 -3.60 -18.97
C PHE A 295 5.07 -4.46 -18.67
N GLU A 296 6.07 -3.84 -18.06
CA GLU A 296 7.17 -4.49 -17.37
C GLU A 296 6.77 -4.67 -15.90
N VAL A 297 6.46 -5.90 -15.49
CA VAL A 297 5.94 -6.18 -14.14
C VAL A 297 6.99 -6.90 -13.30
N ASP A 298 7.33 -6.31 -12.15
CA ASP A 298 8.08 -7.00 -11.10
C ASP A 298 7.18 -7.31 -9.90
N MET A 299 7.28 -8.57 -9.48
CA MET A 299 6.58 -9.16 -8.36
C MET A 299 7.26 -8.87 -7.01
N VAL A 300 8.51 -8.42 -7.03
CA VAL A 300 9.25 -7.96 -5.85
C VAL A 300 9.07 -6.45 -5.74
N GLY A 301 8.18 -6.00 -4.85
CA GLY A 301 7.78 -4.58 -4.74
C GLY A 301 8.87 -3.57 -4.37
N ILE A 302 10.15 -3.97 -4.31
CA ILE A 302 11.29 -3.08 -4.05
C ILE A 302 11.83 -2.45 -5.33
N GLN A 303 11.88 -3.20 -6.44
CA GLN A 303 12.56 -2.74 -7.67
C GLN A 303 12.00 -1.41 -8.17
N GLY A 304 10.67 -1.24 -8.11
CA GLY A 304 10.04 0.00 -8.54
C GLY A 304 10.62 1.23 -7.85
N PHE A 305 10.91 1.15 -6.54
CA PHE A 305 11.52 2.26 -5.80
C PHE A 305 12.97 2.53 -6.23
N ILE A 306 13.73 1.48 -6.55
CA ILE A 306 15.11 1.61 -7.04
C ILE A 306 15.12 2.29 -8.42
N ASP A 307 14.15 1.94 -9.26
CA ASP A 307 14.01 2.41 -10.64
C ASP A 307 13.53 3.86 -10.76
N VAL A 308 12.89 4.42 -9.72
CA VAL A 308 12.50 5.84 -9.73
C VAL A 308 13.73 6.74 -9.74
N ASP A 309 13.82 7.62 -10.73
CA ASP A 309 14.81 8.68 -10.82
C ASP A 309 14.19 9.96 -11.39
N GLU A 310 15.00 10.98 -11.64
CA GLU A 310 14.57 12.27 -12.20
C GLU A 310 13.98 12.17 -13.62
N ASN A 311 14.09 11.02 -14.29
CA ASN A 311 13.54 10.75 -15.61
C ASN A 311 12.28 9.88 -15.55
N SER A 312 11.71 9.70 -14.36
CA SER A 312 10.46 8.97 -14.13
C SER A 312 9.26 9.89 -14.09
N LEU A 313 8.15 9.42 -14.67
CA LEU A 313 6.81 9.74 -14.17
C LEU A 313 6.37 8.63 -13.20
N VAL A 314 5.91 8.99 -12.02
CA VAL A 314 5.37 8.04 -11.03
C VAL A 314 3.85 8.18 -10.94
N LEU A 315 3.15 7.04 -10.97
CA LEU A 315 1.71 6.94 -10.77
C LEU A 315 1.42 6.11 -9.50
N SER A 316 0.77 6.73 -8.50
CA SER A 316 0.36 6.04 -7.28
C SER A 316 -0.93 6.63 -6.70
N ILE A 317 -2.07 6.07 -7.11
CA ILE A 317 -3.42 6.56 -6.75
C ILE A 317 -4.01 5.77 -5.58
N LYS A 318 -3.64 4.50 -5.38
CA LYS A 318 -4.11 3.72 -4.23
C LYS A 318 -3.17 3.93 -3.05
N ARG A 319 -3.72 4.22 -1.87
CA ARG A 319 -2.98 4.24 -0.59
C ARG A 319 -2.68 2.81 -0.15
N CYS A 320 -1.89 2.03 -0.88
CA CYS A 320 -1.54 0.66 -0.50
C CYS A 320 -0.05 0.48 -0.17
N ALA A 321 0.80 1.47 -0.46
CA ALA A 321 2.21 1.48 -0.09
C ALA A 321 2.65 2.89 0.34
N ARG A 322 3.74 2.98 1.13
CA ARG A 322 4.35 4.20 1.66
C ARG A 322 5.09 5.01 0.57
N VAL A 323 4.50 5.14 -0.61
CA VAL A 323 5.19 5.60 -1.82
C VAL A 323 5.69 7.03 -1.65
N LYS A 324 4.86 7.96 -1.17
CA LYS A 324 5.26 9.34 -0.94
C LYS A 324 6.43 9.41 0.03
N GLN A 325 6.35 8.69 1.15
CA GLN A 325 7.40 8.68 2.18
C GLN A 325 8.72 8.08 1.69
N VAL A 326 8.67 6.96 0.96
CA VAL A 326 9.87 6.32 0.42
C VAL A 326 10.52 7.25 -0.60
N LEU A 327 9.74 7.80 -1.54
CA LEU A 327 10.26 8.71 -2.57
C LEU A 327 10.81 10.00 -1.97
N ALA A 328 10.19 10.56 -0.92
CA ALA A 328 10.72 11.72 -0.21
C ALA A 328 12.17 11.52 0.28
N ASP A 329 12.55 10.28 0.60
CA ASP A 329 13.91 9.95 1.01
C ASP A 329 14.85 9.57 -0.15
N ILE A 330 14.36 8.95 -1.23
CA ILE A 330 15.25 8.28 -2.22
C ILE A 330 15.30 8.91 -3.61
N ALA A 331 14.30 9.69 -4.03
CA ALA A 331 14.21 10.17 -5.41
C ALA A 331 13.32 11.42 -5.57
N ARG A 332 13.42 12.07 -6.74
CA ARG A 332 12.56 13.18 -7.16
C ARG A 332 12.13 12.93 -8.60
N PRO A 333 11.06 12.13 -8.85
CA PRO A 333 10.58 11.94 -10.21
C PRO A 333 10.21 13.27 -10.87
N ALA A 334 10.31 13.35 -12.19
CA ALA A 334 9.93 14.55 -12.95
C ALA A 334 8.44 14.89 -12.77
N VAL A 335 7.60 13.85 -12.69
CA VAL A 335 6.15 13.99 -12.48
C VAL A 335 5.71 12.96 -11.46
N PHE A 336 4.90 13.37 -10.49
CA PHE A 336 4.32 12.47 -9.50
C PHE A 336 2.81 12.65 -9.42
N ILE A 337 2.06 11.71 -10.02
CA ILE A 337 0.61 11.65 -9.96
C ILE A 337 0.22 10.80 -8.75
N THR A 338 -0.34 11.42 -7.71
CA THR A 338 -0.73 10.73 -6.49
C THR A 338 -1.99 11.32 -5.86
N VAL A 339 -2.50 10.66 -4.82
CA VAL A 339 -3.65 11.15 -4.04
C VAL A 339 -3.34 12.50 -3.39
N PRO A 340 -4.36 13.36 -3.21
CA PRO A 340 -4.16 14.64 -2.59
C PRO A 340 -3.52 14.57 -1.21
N PHE A 341 -2.76 15.63 -0.91
CA PHE A 341 -2.25 15.89 0.42
C PHE A 341 -3.41 16.20 1.34
N HIS A 342 -3.42 15.62 2.53
CA HIS A 342 -4.41 15.97 3.56
C HIS A 342 -3.71 16.63 4.73
N GLU A 343 -4.03 17.88 5.06
CA GLU A 343 -3.44 18.55 6.24
C GLU A 343 -3.75 17.82 7.54
N GLN A 344 -4.89 17.11 7.62
CA GLN A 344 -5.19 16.25 8.77
C GLN A 344 -4.24 15.06 8.89
N ASP A 345 -3.53 14.71 7.80
CA ASP A 345 -2.41 13.77 7.77
C ASP A 345 -1.09 14.41 8.24
N LEU A 346 -1.05 15.64 8.75
CA LEU A 346 0.11 16.16 9.52
C LEU A 346 -0.08 16.05 11.03
N HIS A 347 -1.31 16.23 11.50
CA HIS A 347 -1.64 16.25 12.94
C HIS A 347 -2.11 14.90 13.49
N TRP A 348 -2.29 13.89 12.65
CA TRP A 348 -2.79 12.57 13.05
C TRP A 348 -1.95 11.88 14.12
N ALA A 349 -0.63 12.05 14.12
CA ALA A 349 0.21 11.42 15.14
C ALA A 349 -0.18 11.91 16.54
N GLU A 350 -0.44 13.21 16.68
CA GLU A 350 -0.88 13.83 17.93
C GLU A 350 -2.34 13.50 18.26
N ILE A 351 -3.23 13.48 17.26
CA ILE A 351 -4.64 13.11 17.44
C ILE A 351 -4.79 11.64 17.84
N ASP A 352 -4.12 10.72 17.16
CA ASP A 352 -4.15 9.29 17.48
C ASP A 352 -3.54 9.03 18.87
N TRP A 353 -2.51 9.80 19.24
CA TRP A 353 -1.92 9.76 20.58
C TRP A 353 -2.89 10.22 21.67
N ILE A 354 -3.55 11.37 21.49
CA ILE A 354 -4.56 11.88 22.42
C ILE A 354 -5.68 10.84 22.60
N LYS A 355 -6.14 10.23 21.50
CA LYS A 355 -7.15 9.17 21.55
C LYS A 355 -6.69 7.97 22.36
N LEU A 356 -5.47 7.47 22.11
CA LEU A 356 -4.86 6.37 22.88
C LEU A 356 -4.73 6.68 24.38
N GLN A 357 -4.45 7.93 24.75
CA GLN A 357 -4.38 8.34 26.16
C GLN A 357 -5.75 8.49 26.81
N SER A 358 -6.77 8.89 26.04
CA SER A 358 -8.09 9.28 26.55
C SER A 358 -9.06 8.13 26.82
N ASP A 359 -8.88 6.96 26.19
CA ASP A 359 -9.72 5.77 26.41
C ASP A 359 -8.89 4.49 26.61
N PRO A 360 -8.44 4.23 27.85
CA PRO A 360 -7.73 3.00 28.19
C PRO A 360 -8.65 1.75 28.27
N THR A 361 -9.96 1.89 28.05
CA THR A 361 -10.98 0.83 28.30
C THR A 361 -11.74 0.35 27.07
N GLY A 362 -11.62 1.04 25.93
CA GLY A 362 -12.14 0.59 24.64
C GLY A 362 -11.50 -0.72 24.14
N PRO A 363 -12.05 -1.34 23.06
CA PRO A 363 -11.45 -2.54 22.45
C PRO A 363 -9.96 -2.29 22.25
N GLY A 364 -9.13 -3.20 22.76
CA GLY A 364 -7.79 -2.87 23.24
C GLY A 364 -6.91 -2.06 22.26
N PRO A 365 -5.97 -1.25 22.78
CA PRO A 365 -5.17 -0.28 22.01
C PRO A 365 -4.55 -0.79 20.70
N LEU A 366 -4.25 -2.09 20.61
CA LEU A 366 -3.56 -2.73 19.50
C LEU A 366 -4.47 -3.09 18.31
N GLU A 367 -5.71 -3.51 18.54
CA GLU A 367 -6.64 -3.84 17.43
C GLU A 367 -7.09 -2.57 16.71
N ASP A 368 -7.33 -1.49 17.46
CA ASP A 368 -7.79 -0.22 16.90
C ASP A 368 -6.64 0.54 16.21
N LEU A 369 -5.41 0.47 16.73
CA LEU A 369 -4.22 0.99 16.04
C LEU A 369 -4.00 0.30 14.68
N GLY A 370 -4.22 -1.02 14.61
CA GLY A 370 -4.16 -1.77 13.36
C GLY A 370 -5.22 -1.34 12.34
N ILE A 371 -6.43 -0.99 12.80
CA ILE A 371 -7.53 -0.54 11.92
C ILE A 371 -7.34 0.91 11.48
N VAL A 372 -6.92 1.81 12.39
CA VAL A 372 -6.63 3.22 12.10
C VAL A 372 -5.41 3.34 11.18
N SER A 373 -4.35 2.56 11.42
CA SER A 373 -3.16 2.51 10.55
C SER A 373 -3.46 1.93 9.16
N ARG A 374 -4.37 0.96 9.04
CA ARG A 374 -4.85 0.41 7.75
C ARG A 374 -5.72 1.37 6.94
N ARG A 375 -6.23 2.46 7.51
CA ARG A 375 -7.00 3.46 6.73
C ARG A 375 -6.12 4.56 6.15
N ARG A 376 -4.88 4.69 6.61
CA ARG A 376 -3.90 5.68 6.15
C ARG A 376 -2.55 5.00 5.92
N TRP A 377 -2.46 4.20 4.86
CA TRP A 377 -1.24 3.45 4.52
C TRP A 377 -0.09 4.33 4.04
N ASP A 378 -0.30 5.61 3.73
CA ASP A 378 0.76 6.55 3.38
C ASP A 378 0.41 7.95 3.86
N PRO A 379 0.45 8.20 5.18
CA PRO A 379 0.14 9.51 5.71
C PRO A 379 1.19 10.49 5.21
N ASP A 380 0.73 11.72 4.95
CA ASP A 380 1.64 12.82 4.75
C ASP A 380 2.53 13.03 6.00
N THR A 381 3.73 13.51 5.76
CA THR A 381 4.75 13.75 6.77
C THR A 381 5.43 15.08 6.48
N PRO A 382 6.14 15.67 7.46
CA PRO A 382 6.90 16.88 7.20
C PRO A 382 7.84 16.78 5.98
N ARG A 383 8.49 15.63 5.74
CA ARG A 383 9.34 15.45 4.55
C ARG A 383 8.57 15.29 3.25
N THR A 384 7.44 14.59 3.25
CA THR A 384 6.64 14.51 2.01
C THR A 384 6.11 15.89 1.66
N LYS A 385 5.65 16.66 2.65
CA LYS A 385 5.26 18.07 2.46
C LYS A 385 6.42 18.89 1.89
N ALA A 386 7.60 18.84 2.53
CA ALA A 386 8.77 19.56 2.04
C ALA A 386 9.15 19.17 0.61
N MET A 387 9.13 17.88 0.28
CA MET A 387 9.34 17.41 -1.10
C MET A 387 8.34 18.04 -2.07
N PHE A 388 7.05 18.11 -1.72
CA PHE A 388 6.04 18.72 -2.57
C PHE A 388 6.21 20.24 -2.71
N ASP A 389 6.44 20.94 -1.60
CA ASP A 389 6.62 22.38 -1.60
C ASP A 389 7.89 22.83 -2.35
N GLU A 390 8.97 22.04 -2.28
CA GLU A 390 10.28 22.39 -2.85
C GLU A 390 10.43 22.01 -4.33
N TYR A 391 9.83 20.89 -4.77
CA TYR A 391 10.16 20.28 -6.06
C TYR A 391 9.02 20.24 -7.07
N TYR A 392 7.77 20.38 -6.63
CA TYR A 392 6.63 20.24 -7.53
C TYR A 392 5.83 21.53 -7.59
N ASP A 393 5.59 21.99 -8.81
CA ASP A 393 4.55 22.99 -9.05
C ASP A 393 3.24 22.35 -8.66
N ALA A 394 2.72 22.82 -7.54
CA ALA A 394 1.58 22.25 -6.89
C ALA A 394 0.35 22.44 -7.83
N GLY A 395 0.08 21.49 -8.72
CA GLY A 395 -1.09 21.51 -9.60
C GLY A 395 -2.37 21.69 -8.79
N PRO A 396 -3.33 22.52 -9.22
CA PRO A 396 -4.30 23.22 -8.35
C PRO A 396 -4.71 22.43 -7.09
N TRP A 397 -4.06 22.73 -5.96
CA TRP A 397 -4.27 22.04 -4.66
C TRP A 397 -5.21 22.78 -3.72
N THR A 398 -5.94 23.77 -4.22
CA THR A 398 -6.87 24.55 -3.41
C THR A 398 -8.15 24.73 -4.22
N ASP A 399 -9.28 24.49 -3.57
CA ASP A 399 -10.65 24.76 -4.05
C ASP A 399 -11.43 23.57 -4.63
N GLY A 400 -11.09 22.35 -4.23
CA GLY A 400 -12.04 21.23 -4.27
C GLY A 400 -12.73 21.06 -2.91
N GLU A 401 -13.78 21.84 -2.65
CA GLU A 401 -14.77 21.58 -1.59
C GLU A 401 -15.49 20.22 -1.76
#